data_AF-A0A7X8W9T8-F1
#
_entry.id   AF-A0A7X8W9T8-F1
#
_cell.length_a   1.000
_cell.length_b   1.000
_cell.length_c   1.000
_cell.angle_alpha   90.00
_cell.angle_beta   90.00
_cell.angle_gamma   90.00
#
_symmetry.space_group_name_H-M   'P 1'
#
loop_
_entity.id
_entity.type
_entity.pdbx_description
1 polymer ?
#
loop_
_entity_poly.entity_id
_entity_poly.type
_entity_poly.pdbx_seq_one_letter_code
_entity_poly.pdbx_strand_id
1 'polypeptide(L)'
;KYFVIGICIEEMEAWLLGDKEALLSAYPNANQNVLNQYQQDGIGHTWEILAEVILDQKADNLIEAGYPAVGIYKYHWAEKIAPYMQIHHNKSPSFQDFVKRMCQVLNWVEEKRQNVKIAEKS
;
A
#
# COMPACT_ATOMS: atom_id res chain seq x y z
N LYS A 1 15.94 17.79 15.58
CA LYS A 1 15.56 17.66 14.15
C LYS A 1 14.47 16.60 14.10
N TYR A 2 13.26 17.00 13.75
CA TYR A 2 12.14 16.08 13.56
C TYR A 2 12.03 15.77 12.06
N PHE A 3 11.64 14.56 11.72
CA PHE A 3 11.32 14.17 10.35
C PHE A 3 9.81 14.02 10.24
N VAL A 4 9.26 14.57 9.17
CA VAL A 4 7.86 14.39 8.79
C VAL A 4 7.87 13.77 7.41
N ILE A 5 7.15 12.67 7.26
CA ILE A 5 6.92 12.03 5.96
C ILE A 5 5.48 12.34 5.58
N GLY A 6 5.31 13.17 4.55
CA GLY A 6 4.01 13.38 3.94
C GLY A 6 3.74 12.28 2.92
N ILE A 7 2.54 11.74 2.95
CA ILE A 7 2.05 10.79 1.94
C ILE A 7 0.98 11.53 1.15
N CYS A 8 1.28 11.86 -0.11
CA CYS A 8 0.32 12.48 -1.02
C CYS A 8 -0.31 11.38 -1.87
N ILE A 9 -1.37 10.78 -1.34
CA ILE A 9 -2.15 9.76 -2.01
C ILE A 9 -3.63 10.04 -1.76
N GLU A 10 -4.46 9.73 -2.75
CA GLU A 10 -5.90 9.83 -2.57
C GLU A 10 -6.43 8.68 -1.70
N GLU A 11 -6.04 7.45 -2.03
CA GLU A 11 -6.47 6.24 -1.33
C GLU A 11 -5.34 5.23 -1.15
N MET A 12 -5.21 4.68 0.07
CA MET A 12 -4.13 3.74 0.40
C MET A 12 -4.26 2.39 -0.32
N GLU A 13 -5.46 2.05 -0.81
CA GLU A 13 -5.71 0.84 -1.60
C GLU A 13 -4.85 0.78 -2.88
N ALA A 14 -4.39 1.93 -3.39
CA ALA A 14 -3.45 1.98 -4.51
C ALA A 14 -2.16 1.20 -4.21
N TRP A 15 -1.71 1.18 -2.95
CA TRP A 15 -0.53 0.41 -2.54
C TRP A 15 -0.79 -1.10 -2.61
N LEU A 16 -2.01 -1.54 -2.32
CA LEU A 16 -2.40 -2.95 -2.40
C LEU A 16 -2.49 -3.41 -3.86
N LEU A 17 -2.98 -2.54 -4.75
CA LEU A 17 -2.99 -2.78 -6.21
C LEU A 17 -1.59 -2.71 -6.83
N GLY A 18 -0.67 -1.98 -6.19
CA GLY A 18 0.70 -1.78 -6.67
C GLY A 18 1.55 -3.05 -6.67
N ASP A 19 1.26 -4.02 -5.81
CA ASP A 19 1.89 -5.33 -5.81
C ASP A 19 0.90 -6.43 -6.22
N LYS A 20 0.80 -6.63 -7.53
CA LYS A 20 -0.11 -7.61 -8.13
C LYS A 20 0.16 -9.04 -7.65
N GLU A 21 1.42 -9.38 -7.40
CA GLU A 21 1.79 -10.72 -6.93
C GLU A 21 1.32 -10.95 -5.50
N ALA A 22 1.48 -9.94 -4.63
CA ALA A 22 0.94 -9.99 -3.27
C ALA A 22 -0.60 -10.10 -3.26
N LEU A 23 -1.27 -9.33 -4.12
CA LEU A 23 -2.71 -9.38 -4.28
C LEU A 23 -3.16 -10.79 -4.72
N LEU A 24 -2.53 -11.34 -5.76
CA LEU A 24 -2.86 -12.69 -6.27
C LEU A 24 -2.50 -13.80 -5.28
N SER A 25 -1.51 -13.58 -4.43
CA SER A 25 -1.18 -14.52 -3.33
C SER A 25 -2.27 -14.53 -2.26
N ALA A 26 -2.84 -13.36 -1.92
CA ALA A 26 -3.94 -13.24 -0.96
C ALA A 26 -5.29 -13.65 -1.55
N TYR A 27 -5.51 -13.40 -2.85
CA TYR A 27 -6.74 -13.65 -3.58
C TYR A 27 -6.43 -14.33 -4.93
N PRO A 28 -6.22 -15.65 -4.96
CA PRO A 28 -5.86 -16.37 -6.20
C PRO A 28 -6.90 -16.30 -7.32
N ASN A 29 -8.15 -16.03 -6.98
CA ASN A 29 -9.28 -15.91 -7.92
C ASN A 29 -9.54 -14.47 -8.34
N ALA A 30 -8.65 -13.52 -8.01
CA ALA A 30 -8.84 -12.13 -8.35
C ALA A 30 -8.92 -11.91 -9.88
N ASN A 31 -9.77 -10.96 -10.29
CA ASN A 31 -9.98 -10.64 -11.69
C ASN A 31 -8.75 -9.90 -12.28
N GLN A 32 -7.90 -10.68 -12.95
CA GLN A 32 -6.65 -10.17 -13.53
C GLN A 32 -6.88 -9.17 -14.67
N ASN A 33 -8.01 -9.22 -15.37
CA ASN A 33 -8.28 -8.29 -16.47
C ASN A 33 -8.46 -6.87 -15.92
N VAL A 34 -9.29 -6.72 -14.88
CA VAL A 34 -9.49 -5.44 -14.18
C VAL A 34 -8.17 -4.97 -13.54
N LEU A 35 -7.46 -5.87 -12.86
CA LEU A 35 -6.17 -5.56 -12.24
C LEU A 35 -5.11 -5.07 -13.25
N ASN A 36 -5.15 -5.59 -14.48
CA ASN A 36 -4.22 -5.19 -15.53
C ASN A 36 -4.57 -3.87 -16.21
N GLN A 37 -5.82 -3.43 -16.11
CA GLN A 37 -6.28 -2.15 -16.63
C GLN A 37 -6.12 -1.00 -15.63
N TYR A 38 -5.95 -1.30 -14.34
CA TYR A 38 -5.76 -0.28 -13.31
C TYR A 38 -4.55 0.61 -13.60
N GLN A 39 -4.79 1.92 -13.67
CA GLN A 39 -3.74 2.93 -13.71
C GLN A 39 -3.27 3.22 -12.29
N GLN A 40 -2.01 2.87 -12.02
CA GLN A 40 -1.43 3.00 -10.69
C GLN A 40 -1.44 4.44 -10.15
N ASP A 41 -1.89 4.60 -8.90
CA ASP A 41 -2.05 5.89 -8.22
C ASP A 41 -2.92 6.89 -9.01
N GLY A 42 -3.87 6.37 -9.80
CA GLY A 42 -4.87 7.17 -10.50
C GLY A 42 -5.82 7.90 -9.54
N ILE A 43 -6.50 8.91 -10.06
CA ILE A 43 -7.45 9.72 -9.27
C ILE A 43 -8.81 9.03 -9.25
N GLY A 44 -9.36 8.84 -8.05
CA GLY A 44 -10.66 8.23 -7.79
C GLY A 44 -10.73 6.73 -8.08
N HIS A 45 -11.85 6.14 -7.68
CA HIS A 45 -12.24 4.75 -8.00
C HIS A 45 -11.27 3.65 -7.56
N THR A 46 -10.31 3.92 -6.67
CA THR A 46 -9.23 2.96 -6.38
C THR A 46 -9.72 1.81 -5.52
N TRP A 47 -10.51 2.08 -4.47
CA TRP A 47 -11.10 1.00 -3.68
C TRP A 47 -12.19 0.23 -4.43
N GLU A 48 -12.90 0.89 -5.33
CA GLU A 48 -13.90 0.26 -6.21
C GLU A 48 -13.22 -0.73 -7.17
N ILE A 49 -12.10 -0.32 -7.79
CA ILE A 49 -11.29 -1.24 -8.61
C ILE A 49 -10.76 -2.39 -7.76
N LEU A 50 -10.28 -2.14 -6.54
CA LEU A 50 -9.86 -3.23 -5.65
C LEU A 50 -11.02 -4.18 -5.31
N ALA A 51 -12.24 -3.65 -5.13
CA ALA A 51 -13.44 -4.43 -4.92
C ALA A 51 -13.77 -5.28 -6.15
N GLU A 52 -13.77 -4.72 -7.35
CA GLU A 52 -13.98 -5.44 -8.61
C GLU A 52 -12.94 -6.54 -8.82
N VAL A 53 -11.67 -6.24 -8.53
CA VAL A 53 -10.59 -7.22 -8.61
C VAL A 53 -10.83 -8.40 -7.66
N ILE A 54 -11.28 -8.16 -6.42
CA ILE A 54 -11.38 -9.20 -5.39
C ILE A 54 -12.74 -9.92 -5.38
N LEU A 55 -13.82 -9.20 -5.62
CA LEU A 55 -15.20 -9.66 -5.47
C LEU A 55 -15.88 -9.94 -6.82
N ASP A 56 -15.26 -9.53 -7.93
CA ASP A 56 -15.79 -9.68 -9.29
C ASP A 56 -17.23 -9.14 -9.37
N GLN A 57 -18.20 -9.92 -9.87
CA GLN A 57 -19.61 -9.52 -9.99
C GLN A 57 -20.29 -9.12 -8.66
N LYS A 58 -19.68 -9.41 -7.50
CA LYS A 58 -20.23 -9.02 -6.20
C LYS A 58 -19.78 -7.63 -5.75
N ALA A 59 -18.86 -6.98 -6.48
CA ALA A 59 -18.37 -5.66 -6.16
C ALA A 59 -19.50 -4.61 -6.16
N ASP A 60 -20.42 -4.67 -7.13
CA ASP A 60 -21.54 -3.72 -7.26
C ASP A 60 -22.35 -3.56 -5.96
N ASN A 61 -22.65 -4.67 -5.28
CA ASN A 61 -23.38 -4.66 -4.02
C ASN A 61 -22.60 -3.93 -2.91
N LEU A 62 -21.27 -4.09 -2.87
CA LEU A 62 -20.42 -3.40 -1.90
C LEU A 62 -20.28 -1.92 -2.25
N ILE A 63 -20.15 -1.62 -3.55
CA ILE A 63 -20.02 -0.25 -4.05
C ILE A 63 -21.28 0.55 -3.74
N GLU A 64 -22.45 -0.03 -4.01
CA GLU A 64 -23.76 0.57 -3.69
C GLU A 64 -23.95 0.75 -2.18
N ALA A 65 -23.55 -0.24 -1.37
CA ALA A 65 -23.65 -0.15 0.09
C ALA A 65 -22.73 0.93 0.68
N GLY A 66 -21.54 1.13 0.09
CA GLY A 66 -20.59 2.17 0.49
C GLY A 66 -20.20 2.12 1.97
N TYR A 67 -20.11 3.30 2.60
CA TYR A 67 -19.79 3.41 4.01
C TYR A 67 -21.01 3.08 4.91
N PRO A 68 -20.85 2.31 6.00
CA PRO A 68 -19.60 1.85 6.61
C PRO A 68 -19.10 0.48 6.13
N ALA A 69 -19.87 -0.22 5.29
CA ALA A 69 -19.56 -1.59 4.87
C ALA A 69 -18.17 -1.70 4.25
N VAL A 70 -17.81 -0.77 3.36
CA VAL A 70 -16.48 -0.72 2.70
C VAL A 70 -15.32 -0.66 3.70
N GLY A 71 -15.50 -0.05 4.88
CA GLY A 71 -14.44 0.05 5.88
C GLY A 71 -13.97 -1.31 6.40
N ILE A 72 -14.90 -2.26 6.56
CA ILE A 72 -14.58 -3.64 6.97
C ILE A 72 -13.80 -4.36 5.87
N TYR A 73 -14.15 -4.13 4.60
CA TYR A 73 -13.43 -4.70 3.47
C TYR A 73 -12.04 -4.11 3.32
N LYS A 74 -11.88 -2.78 3.42
CA LYS A 74 -10.57 -2.10 3.41
C LYS A 74 -9.63 -2.67 4.48
N TYR A 75 -10.15 -2.89 5.70
CA TYR A 75 -9.40 -3.58 6.76
C TYR A 75 -8.96 -4.99 6.33
N HIS A 76 -9.88 -5.82 5.85
CA HIS A 76 -9.55 -7.20 5.46
C HIS A 76 -8.61 -7.29 4.26
N TRP A 77 -8.74 -6.38 3.29
CA TRP A 77 -7.82 -6.31 2.15
C TRP A 77 -6.41 -5.98 2.62
N ALA A 78 -6.26 -4.97 3.47
CA ALA A 78 -4.96 -4.61 4.05
C ALA A 78 -4.37 -5.77 4.86
N GLU A 79 -5.17 -6.39 5.75
CA GLU A 79 -4.76 -7.52 6.59
C GLU A 79 -4.28 -8.73 5.77
N LYS A 80 -4.95 -9.04 4.65
CA LYS A 80 -4.64 -10.21 3.82
C LYS A 80 -3.53 -9.99 2.81
N ILE A 81 -3.44 -8.80 2.22
CA ILE A 81 -2.48 -8.52 1.14
C ILE A 81 -1.11 -8.10 1.70
N ALA A 82 -1.09 -7.28 2.76
CA ALA A 82 0.15 -6.72 3.30
C ALA A 82 1.24 -7.75 3.66
N PRO A 83 0.92 -8.95 4.22
CA PRO A 83 1.94 -9.95 4.53
C PRO A 83 2.70 -10.49 3.32
N TYR A 84 2.11 -10.42 2.11
CA TYR A 84 2.75 -10.88 0.88
C TYR A 84 3.48 -9.76 0.14
N MET A 85 3.26 -8.49 0.51
CA MET A 85 3.83 -7.34 -0.20
C MET A 85 5.36 -7.34 -0.17
N GLN A 86 5.94 -7.21 -1.35
CA GLN A 86 7.37 -7.04 -1.56
C GLN A 86 7.66 -5.62 -2.05
N ILE A 87 8.54 -4.92 -1.32
CA ILE A 87 8.86 -3.51 -1.60
C ILE A 87 9.27 -3.28 -3.07
N HIS A 88 10.03 -4.20 -3.65
CA HIS A 88 10.58 -4.08 -5.01
C HIS A 88 9.57 -4.47 -6.11
N HIS A 89 8.51 -5.20 -5.76
CA HIS A 89 7.45 -5.55 -6.69
C HIS A 89 6.40 -4.43 -6.79
N ASN A 90 6.18 -3.70 -5.71
CA ASN A 90 5.18 -2.65 -5.66
C ASN A 90 5.48 -1.50 -6.64
N LYS A 91 4.57 -1.29 -7.60
CA LYS A 91 4.68 -0.30 -8.68
C LYS A 91 4.11 1.07 -8.34
N SER A 92 3.48 1.25 -7.17
CA SER A 92 2.94 2.54 -6.73
C SER A 92 4.04 3.58 -6.55
N PRO A 93 4.06 4.69 -7.34
CA PRO A 93 5.01 5.77 -7.13
C PRO A 93 4.95 6.38 -5.73
N SER A 94 3.75 6.55 -5.16
CA SER A 94 3.57 7.07 -3.80
C SER A 94 4.09 6.11 -2.74
N PHE A 95 3.90 4.80 -2.90
CA PHE A 95 4.50 3.79 -2.03
C PHE A 95 6.03 3.83 -2.08
N GLN A 96 6.60 3.89 -3.29
CA GLN A 96 8.06 3.94 -3.47
C GLN A 96 8.67 5.21 -2.86
N ASP A 97 8.02 6.36 -3.00
CA ASP A 97 8.47 7.60 -2.36
C ASP A 97 8.39 7.50 -0.82
N PHE A 98 7.31 6.90 -0.29
CA PHE A 98 7.18 6.61 1.14
C PHE A 98 8.34 5.73 1.63
N VAL A 99 8.59 4.59 0.99
CA VAL A 99 9.68 3.68 1.34
C VAL A 99 11.04 4.38 1.29
N LYS A 100 11.30 5.15 0.22
CA LYS A 100 12.54 5.91 0.07
C LYS A 100 12.75 6.87 1.24
N ARG A 101 11.72 7.63 1.63
CA ARG A 101 11.79 8.56 2.76
C ARG A 101 11.98 7.83 4.08
N MET A 102 11.29 6.71 4.28
CA MET A 102 11.47 5.87 5.47
C MET A 102 12.92 5.38 5.58
N CYS A 103 13.51 4.86 4.51
CA CYS A 103 14.91 4.44 4.49
C CYS A 103 15.88 5.59 4.81
N GLN A 104 15.63 6.79 4.28
CA GLN A 104 16.44 7.98 4.61
C GLN A 104 16.40 8.32 6.11
N VAL A 105 15.23 8.24 6.73
CA VAL A 105 15.07 8.48 8.16
C VAL A 105 15.79 7.40 8.97
N LEU A 106 15.66 6.12 8.59
CA LEU A 106 16.31 5.00 9.29
C LEU A 106 17.84 5.12 9.24
N ASN A 107 18.42 5.37 8.06
CA ASN A 107 19.86 5.56 7.90
C ASN A 107 20.37 6.71 8.78
N TRP A 108 19.64 7.83 8.81
CA TRP A 108 19.98 8.97 9.67
C TRP A 108 19.95 8.61 11.17
N VAL A 109 18.97 7.81 11.61
CA VAL A 109 18.90 7.35 13.01
C VAL A 109 20.09 6.46 13.35
N GLU A 110 20.49 5.57 12.44
CA GLU A 110 21.62 4.66 12.63
C GLU A 110 22.96 5.40 12.73
N GLU A 111 23.22 6.35 11.82
CA GLU A 111 24.41 7.20 11.85
C GLU A 111 24.53 7.96 13.18
N LYS A 112 23.42 8.52 13.67
CA LYS A 112 23.40 9.20 14.97
C LYS A 112 23.72 8.28 16.12
N ARG A 113 23.17 7.06 16.13
CA ARG A 113 23.45 6.07 17.19
C ARG A 113 24.93 5.69 17.21
N GLN A 114 25.57 5.56 16.06
CA GLN A 114 27.00 5.25 15.97
C GLN A 114 27.85 6.42 16.49
N ASN A 115 27.53 7.66 16.12
CA ASN A 115 28.27 8.85 16.57
C ASN A 115 28.20 9.06 18.08
N VAL A 116 27.06 8.78 18.72
CA VAL A 116 26.93 8.83 20.19
C VAL A 116 27.81 7.78 20.86
N LYS A 117 27.79 6.53 20.37
CA LYS A 117 28.62 5.45 20.92
C LYS A 117 30.13 5.70 20.80
N ILE A 118 30.57 6.43 19.76
CA ILE A 118 31.97 6.82 19.59
C ILE A 118 32.32 7.92 20.60
N ALA A 119 31.46 8.92 20.76
CA ALA A 119 31.67 10.02 21.70
C ALA A 119 31.72 9.55 23.16
N GLU A 120 30.97 8.51 23.55
CA GLU A 120 31.00 7.92 24.90
C GLU A 120 32.25 7.05 25.17
N LYS A 121 32.97 6.64 24.13
CA LYS A 121 34.21 5.85 24.23
C LYS A 121 35.48 6.69 24.13
N SER A 122 35.34 7.99 23.89
CA SER A 122 36.43 8.97 23.74
C SER A 122 36.60 9.76 25.04
#